data_AF-A3JT93-F1
#
_entry.id   AF-A3JT93-F1
#
_cell.length_a   1.000
_cell.length_b   1.000
_cell.length_c   1.000
_cell.angle_alpha   90.00
_cell.angle_beta   90.00
_cell.angle_gamma   90.00
#
_symmetry.space_group_name_H-M   'P 1'
#
loop_
_entity.id
_entity.type
_entity.pdbx_description
1 polymer ?
#
loop_
_entity_poly.entity_id
_entity_poly.type
_entity_poly.pdbx_seq_one_letter_code
_entity_poly.pdbx_strand_id
1 'polypeptide(L)'
;MKGTLVALDQIKGRAAAALVIDGQVQDFLIDPSEDGPALPGTIYRATVDRLIKGQGGVFLKTPDGNAYLRGAKGRAPGETMLVQVTGVTEPGKGIPVTDRLLFKSKFAIVTPDRPGLNISRSIQDEDIRLALRAAVEPLCEDDRMGVIIRSIAAEADPLEVAEDTAEMLDLAHAMEAERTGAPQLLFNGPDAHHMAWREWGMPDDVETEMGCFEHTGVLEQMEAIFADGMALAGGGTLFVEPTRALVAVDVNTGADGSPMAGLKTNIAAARALPRALRLRGLGGQIVVDFAPMAKKDRKQLEQVLTAAFKKDTTETNLVGWTTMGNFELQRKRERAPLFAHDLA
;
A
#
# COMPACT_ATOMS: atom_id res chain seq x y z
N MET A 1 23.65 -10.52 -3.10
CA MET A 1 23.94 -9.09 -2.84
C MET A 1 23.51 -8.82 -1.40
N LYS A 2 24.32 -8.12 -0.58
CA LYS A 2 23.88 -7.66 0.75
C LYS A 2 23.47 -6.20 0.62
N GLY A 3 22.44 -5.78 1.34
CA GLY A 3 21.93 -4.41 1.30
C GLY A 3 20.57 -4.28 0.61
N THR A 4 20.14 -3.04 0.46
CA THR A 4 18.82 -2.65 -0.09
C THR A 4 18.98 -1.99 -1.44
N LEU A 5 18.32 -2.55 -2.46
CA LEU A 5 18.24 -2.01 -3.81
C LEU A 5 16.79 -1.64 -4.13
N VAL A 6 16.60 -0.47 -4.70
CA VAL A 6 15.35 -0.09 -5.38
C VAL A 6 15.60 -0.13 -6.88
N ALA A 7 14.91 -1.01 -7.60
CA ALA A 7 14.97 -1.07 -9.06
C ALA A 7 13.71 -0.42 -9.64
N LEU A 8 13.89 0.56 -10.52
CA LEU A 8 12.82 1.29 -11.22
C LEU A 8 12.88 0.94 -12.69
N ASP A 9 11.83 0.30 -13.20
CA ASP A 9 11.76 -0.22 -14.56
C ASP A 9 10.37 -0.02 -15.16
N GLN A 10 10.11 -0.60 -16.33
CA GLN A 10 8.79 -0.68 -16.93
C GLN A 10 8.47 -2.11 -17.36
N ILE A 11 7.19 -2.49 -17.20
CA ILE A 11 6.65 -3.74 -17.75
C ILE A 11 5.50 -3.38 -18.67
N LYS A 12 5.67 -3.70 -19.97
CA LYS A 12 4.70 -3.35 -21.03
C LYS A 12 4.39 -1.85 -21.10
N GLY A 13 5.41 -1.01 -20.90
CA GLY A 13 5.28 0.45 -20.89
C GLY A 13 4.63 1.03 -19.63
N ARG A 14 4.31 0.20 -18.63
CA ARG A 14 3.77 0.62 -17.32
C ARG A 14 4.92 0.79 -16.34
N ALA A 15 4.92 1.88 -15.57
CA ALA A 15 5.90 2.06 -14.50
C ALA A 15 5.85 0.87 -13.54
N ALA A 16 7.02 0.30 -13.22
CA ALA A 16 7.16 -0.79 -12.29
C ALA A 16 8.35 -0.53 -11.37
N ALA A 17 8.24 -0.97 -10.13
CA ALA A 17 9.30 -0.81 -9.15
C ALA A 17 9.43 -2.08 -8.32
N ALA A 18 10.66 -2.39 -7.88
CA ALA A 18 10.93 -3.50 -6.98
C ALA A 18 11.85 -3.08 -5.83
N LEU A 19 11.51 -3.51 -4.61
CA LEU A 19 12.37 -3.42 -3.45
C LEU A 19 13.06 -4.76 -3.24
N VAL A 20 14.38 -4.78 -3.34
CA VAL A 20 15.20 -5.97 -3.13
C VAL A 20 16.01 -5.78 -1.86
N ILE A 21 15.91 -6.73 -0.93
CA ILE A 21 16.74 -6.74 0.30
C ILE A 21 17.49 -8.06 0.34
N ASP A 22 18.81 -7.97 0.47
CA ASP A 22 19.72 -9.11 0.49
C ASP A 22 19.53 -10.07 -0.70
N GLY A 23 19.26 -9.51 -1.89
CA GLY A 23 19.03 -10.25 -3.13
C GLY A 23 17.63 -10.87 -3.27
N GLN A 24 16.73 -10.64 -2.31
CA GLN A 24 15.37 -11.16 -2.34
C GLN A 24 14.35 -10.03 -2.56
N VAL A 25 13.44 -10.20 -3.52
CA VAL A 25 12.35 -9.24 -3.74
C VAL A 25 11.43 -9.22 -2.50
N GLN A 26 11.31 -8.05 -1.87
CA GLN A 26 10.50 -7.78 -0.69
C GLN A 26 9.21 -7.05 -1.01
N ASP A 27 9.23 -6.20 -2.03
CA ASP A 27 8.06 -5.47 -2.48
C ASP A 27 8.11 -5.28 -4.00
N PHE A 28 6.95 -5.19 -4.63
CA PHE A 28 6.80 -5.06 -6.06
C PHE A 28 5.55 -4.23 -6.38
N LEU A 29 5.71 -3.26 -7.26
CA LEU A 29 4.67 -2.36 -7.73
C LEU A 29 4.69 -2.35 -9.25
N ILE A 30 3.52 -2.34 -9.86
CA ILE A 30 3.33 -2.11 -11.29
C ILE A 30 2.05 -1.32 -11.45
N ASP A 31 2.12 -0.31 -12.30
CA ASP A 31 0.97 0.52 -12.60
C ASP A 31 -0.12 -0.25 -13.34
N PRO A 32 -1.38 0.19 -13.21
CA PRO A 32 -2.46 -0.33 -14.02
C PRO A 32 -2.19 -0.08 -15.51
N SER A 33 -2.84 -0.85 -16.39
CA SER A 33 -2.93 -0.50 -17.81
C SER A 33 -3.65 0.84 -18.01
N GLU A 34 -3.56 1.42 -19.21
CA GLU A 34 -4.24 2.68 -19.55
C GLU A 34 -5.75 2.66 -19.27
N ASP A 35 -6.44 1.56 -19.59
CA ASP A 35 -7.87 1.35 -19.27
C ASP A 35 -8.13 0.87 -17.83
N GLY A 36 -7.09 0.87 -17.00
CA GLY A 36 -7.14 0.35 -15.64
C GLY A 36 -7.72 1.33 -14.62
N PRO A 37 -7.82 0.90 -13.35
CA PRO A 37 -8.36 1.74 -12.29
C PRO A 37 -7.44 2.94 -12.02
N ALA A 38 -8.05 4.07 -11.66
CA ALA A 38 -7.32 5.25 -11.18
C ALA A 38 -6.42 4.91 -9.97
N LEU A 39 -5.22 5.51 -9.95
CA LEU A 39 -4.26 5.31 -8.88
C LEU A 39 -4.78 5.89 -7.54
N PRO A 40 -4.57 5.18 -6.42
CA PRO A 40 -4.81 5.77 -5.10
C PRO A 40 -4.02 7.07 -4.92
N GLY A 41 -4.67 8.11 -4.42
CA GLY A 41 -4.11 9.45 -4.35
C GLY A 41 -4.54 10.38 -5.49
N THR A 42 -5.12 9.86 -6.58
CA THR A 42 -5.73 10.66 -7.64
C THR A 42 -6.81 11.58 -7.06
N ILE A 43 -6.82 12.85 -7.49
CA ILE A 43 -7.79 13.86 -7.04
C ILE A 43 -8.68 14.25 -8.20
N TYR A 44 -9.98 14.19 -7.96
CA TYR A 44 -11.01 14.70 -8.86
C TYR A 44 -11.72 15.88 -8.23
N ARG A 45 -12.10 16.84 -9.08
CA ARG A 45 -13.34 17.58 -8.87
C ARG A 45 -14.49 16.70 -9.34
N ALA A 46 -15.40 16.36 -8.43
CA ALA A 46 -16.52 15.48 -8.68
C ALA A 46 -17.86 16.21 -8.42
N THR A 47 -18.94 15.70 -9.01
CA THR A 47 -20.30 16.19 -8.77
C THR A 47 -21.14 15.10 -8.11
N VAL A 48 -21.88 15.47 -7.07
CA VAL A 48 -22.81 14.58 -6.38
C VAL A 48 -23.93 14.16 -7.33
N ASP A 49 -24.06 12.85 -7.58
CA ASP A 49 -25.14 12.30 -8.40
C ASP A 49 -26.36 11.98 -7.56
N ARG A 50 -26.23 11.04 -6.62
CA ARG A 50 -27.35 10.58 -5.79
C ARG A 50 -26.90 10.03 -4.43
N LEU A 51 -27.78 10.20 -3.44
CA LEU A 51 -27.65 9.62 -2.11
C LEU A 51 -28.08 8.14 -2.11
N ILE A 52 -27.35 7.29 -1.41
CA ILE A 52 -27.79 5.92 -1.13
C ILE A 52 -28.59 5.90 0.17
N LYS A 53 -29.90 5.69 0.05
CA LYS A 53 -30.80 5.51 1.20
C LYS A 53 -30.34 4.30 2.03
N GLY A 54 -30.20 4.46 3.35
CA GLY A 54 -29.89 3.38 4.30
C GLY A 54 -28.39 3.02 4.46
N GLN A 55 -27.52 3.30 3.48
CA GLN A 55 -26.08 2.95 3.56
C GLN A 55 -25.18 4.14 3.94
N GLY A 56 -25.73 5.35 4.05
CA GLY A 56 -24.99 6.54 4.50
C GLY A 56 -23.85 6.97 3.58
N GLY A 57 -23.95 6.66 2.28
CA GLY A 57 -22.96 7.03 1.27
C GLY A 57 -23.59 7.70 0.05
N VAL A 58 -22.75 8.21 -0.84
CA VAL A 58 -23.13 9.04 -1.98
C VAL A 58 -22.36 8.60 -3.22
N PHE A 59 -23.05 8.50 -4.35
CA PHE A 59 -22.41 8.33 -5.65
C PHE A 59 -22.05 9.69 -6.24
N LEU A 60 -20.85 9.78 -6.80
CA LEU A 60 -20.33 10.97 -7.44
C LEU A 60 -19.99 10.66 -8.91
N LYS A 61 -20.05 11.67 -9.77
CA LYS A 61 -19.55 11.62 -11.14
C LYS A 61 -18.14 12.18 -11.20
N THR A 62 -17.25 11.43 -11.83
CA THR A 62 -15.88 11.83 -12.17
C THR A 62 -15.64 11.55 -13.66
N PRO A 63 -14.59 12.12 -14.28
CA PRO A 63 -14.21 11.77 -15.65
C PRO A 63 -13.99 10.27 -15.87
N ASP A 64 -13.47 9.57 -14.86
CA ASP A 64 -13.14 8.13 -14.94
C ASP A 64 -14.30 7.24 -14.47
N GLY A 65 -15.50 7.80 -14.36
CA GLY A 65 -16.72 7.09 -14.05
C GLY A 65 -17.30 7.40 -12.67
N ASN A 66 -18.12 6.47 -12.16
CA ASN A 66 -18.82 6.67 -10.89
C ASN A 66 -17.88 6.42 -9.72
N ALA A 67 -17.81 7.37 -8.79
CA ALA A 67 -17.12 7.23 -7.52
C ALA A 67 -18.11 7.03 -6.37
N TYR A 68 -17.65 6.43 -5.27
CA TYR A 68 -18.43 6.18 -4.07
C TYR A 68 -17.75 6.80 -2.85
N LEU A 69 -18.47 7.73 -2.21
CA LEU A 69 -18.05 8.39 -0.97
C LEU A 69 -18.86 7.84 0.20
N ARG A 70 -18.17 7.24 1.18
CA ARG A 70 -18.79 6.71 2.41
C ARG A 70 -18.95 7.83 3.45
N GLY A 71 -20.07 7.86 4.16
CA GLY A 71 -20.27 8.77 5.29
C GLY A 71 -20.70 10.20 4.94
N ALA A 72 -21.04 10.47 3.68
CA ALA A 72 -21.40 11.81 3.21
C ALA A 72 -22.88 12.17 3.48
N LYS A 73 -23.23 12.32 4.77
CA LYS A 73 -24.54 12.86 5.15
C LYS A 73 -24.65 14.35 4.80
N GLY A 74 -25.81 14.77 4.30
CA GLY A 74 -26.10 16.19 4.06
C GLY A 74 -25.62 16.78 2.73
N ARG A 75 -25.05 15.97 1.83
CA ARG A 75 -24.69 16.41 0.47
C ARG A 75 -25.91 16.53 -0.43
N ALA A 76 -25.94 17.53 -1.30
CA ALA A 76 -27.04 17.76 -2.24
C ALA A 76 -26.68 17.26 -3.65
N PRO A 77 -27.61 16.63 -4.41
CA PRO A 77 -27.41 16.37 -5.83
C PRO A 77 -26.98 17.63 -6.60
N GLY A 78 -25.96 17.51 -7.45
CA GLY A 78 -25.37 18.63 -8.19
C GLY A 78 -24.28 19.41 -7.44
N GLU A 79 -24.10 19.18 -6.13
CA GLU A 79 -23.00 19.77 -5.37
C GLU A 79 -21.65 19.33 -5.95
N THR A 80 -20.72 20.27 -6.07
CA THR A 80 -19.35 20.01 -6.55
C THR A 80 -18.41 19.94 -5.38
N MET A 81 -17.49 18.97 -5.40
CA MET A 81 -16.53 18.77 -4.33
C MET A 81 -15.25 18.11 -4.81
N LEU A 82 -14.17 18.33 -4.08
CA LEU A 82 -12.92 17.60 -4.27
C LEU A 82 -13.01 16.25 -3.56
N VAL A 83 -12.51 15.23 -4.24
CA VAL A 83 -12.41 13.89 -3.68
C VAL A 83 -11.11 13.23 -4.12
N GLN A 84 -10.56 12.40 -3.23
CA GLN A 84 -9.33 11.66 -3.45
C GLN A 84 -9.60 10.16 -3.48
N VAL A 85 -9.03 9.46 -4.45
CA VAL A 85 -9.10 8.00 -4.58
C VAL A 85 -8.35 7.37 -3.41
N THR A 86 -9.02 6.45 -2.72
CA THR A 86 -8.50 5.80 -1.50
C THR A 86 -7.99 4.39 -1.72
N GLY A 87 -8.27 3.79 -2.88
CA GLY A 87 -7.93 2.42 -3.18
C GLY A 87 -8.45 1.99 -4.53
N VAL A 88 -8.18 0.73 -4.87
CA VAL A 88 -8.56 0.13 -6.15
C VAL A 88 -9.86 -0.67 -5.99
N THR A 89 -10.74 -0.60 -6.99
CA THR A 89 -11.96 -1.43 -7.07
C THR A 89 -12.04 -2.25 -8.33
N GLU A 90 -12.79 -3.35 -8.27
CA GLU A 90 -13.12 -4.14 -9.44
C GLU A 90 -13.95 -3.33 -10.46
N PRO A 91 -13.85 -3.68 -11.76
CA PRO A 91 -14.71 -3.12 -12.79
C PRO A 91 -16.20 -3.19 -12.41
N GLY A 92 -16.92 -2.10 -12.64
CA GLY A 92 -18.35 -1.98 -12.36
C GLY A 92 -18.70 -1.60 -10.92
N LYS A 93 -17.74 -1.57 -9.99
CA LYS A 93 -17.91 -0.94 -8.67
C LYS A 93 -17.48 0.53 -8.73
N GLY A 94 -18.09 1.36 -7.88
CA GLY A 94 -17.71 2.77 -7.82
C GLY A 94 -16.32 2.97 -7.21
N ILE A 95 -15.55 3.88 -7.80
CA ILE A 95 -14.19 4.24 -7.35
C ILE A 95 -14.27 4.73 -5.89
N PRO A 96 -13.55 4.12 -4.94
CA PRO A 96 -13.70 4.45 -3.53
C PRO A 96 -12.95 5.74 -3.24
N VAL A 97 -13.66 6.77 -2.79
CA VAL A 97 -13.08 8.09 -2.56
C VAL A 97 -13.35 8.63 -1.15
N THR A 98 -12.55 9.62 -0.76
CA THR A 98 -12.74 10.44 0.45
C THR A 98 -12.75 11.92 0.09
N ASP A 99 -13.49 12.73 0.86
CA ASP A 99 -13.45 14.19 0.80
C ASP A 99 -12.41 14.80 1.76
N ARG A 100 -11.65 13.94 2.45
CA ARG A 100 -10.52 14.32 3.32
C ARG A 100 -9.22 14.14 2.54
N LEU A 101 -8.88 15.17 1.77
CA LEU A 101 -7.64 15.23 1.00
C LEU A 101 -6.42 15.06 1.91
N LEU A 102 -5.43 14.33 1.43
CA LEU A 102 -4.11 14.23 2.03
C LEU A 102 -3.04 14.28 0.94
N PHE A 103 -2.00 15.06 1.19
CA PHE A 103 -0.85 15.21 0.30
C PHE A 103 0.33 14.61 1.01
N LYS A 104 0.87 13.54 0.45
CA LYS A 104 1.94 12.77 1.10
C LYS A 104 3.14 12.76 0.18
N SER A 105 4.24 13.30 0.67
CA SER A 105 5.59 13.18 0.12
C SER A 105 6.42 12.18 0.92
N LYS A 106 7.73 12.09 0.67
CA LYS A 106 8.63 11.21 1.42
C LYS A 106 8.71 11.63 2.88
N PHE A 107 8.85 12.92 3.18
CA PHE A 107 9.12 13.40 4.54
C PHE A 107 7.90 13.99 5.24
N ALA A 108 6.88 14.46 4.51
CA ALA A 108 5.75 15.16 5.09
C ALA A 108 4.39 14.60 4.64
N ILE A 109 3.36 14.91 5.43
CA ILE A 109 1.96 14.78 5.07
C ILE A 109 1.30 16.13 5.33
N VAL A 110 0.71 16.73 4.29
CA VAL A 110 -0.09 17.94 4.39
C VAL A 110 -1.58 17.58 4.35
N THR A 111 -2.36 18.13 5.28
CA THR A 111 -3.81 17.91 5.36
C THR A 111 -4.55 19.23 5.43
N PRO A 112 -5.42 19.54 4.47
CA PRO A 112 -6.30 20.70 4.55
C PRO A 112 -7.27 20.65 5.75
N ASP A 113 -7.66 21.83 6.22
CA ASP A 113 -8.61 22.11 7.29
C ASP A 113 -8.24 21.49 8.65
N ARG A 114 -6.94 21.24 8.89
CA ARG A 114 -6.42 20.66 10.14
C ARG A 114 -5.10 21.30 10.59
N PRO A 115 -5.10 22.60 10.94
CA PRO A 115 -3.86 23.35 11.19
C PRO A 115 -2.94 22.74 12.24
N GLY A 116 -1.66 23.00 12.04
CA GLY A 116 -0.61 22.73 13.02
C GLY A 116 0.45 21.75 12.54
N LEU A 117 1.63 21.85 13.18
CA LEU A 117 2.79 21.02 12.90
C LEU A 117 2.90 19.88 13.92
N ASN A 118 2.92 18.64 13.42
CA ASN A 118 3.16 17.44 14.21
C ASN A 118 4.40 16.71 13.72
N ILE A 119 5.26 16.25 14.64
CA ILE A 119 6.40 15.38 14.30
C ILE A 119 6.08 13.97 14.76
N SER A 120 6.34 12.99 13.89
CA SER A 120 6.12 11.56 14.17
C SER A 120 6.62 11.17 15.56
N ARG A 121 5.77 10.47 16.32
CA ARG A 121 6.10 9.97 17.66
C ARG A 121 7.20 8.91 17.66
N SER A 122 7.61 8.41 16.51
CA SER A 122 8.73 7.47 16.42
C SER A 122 10.09 8.16 16.45
N ILE A 123 10.15 9.47 16.15
CA ILE A 123 11.35 10.29 16.27
C ILE A 123 11.46 10.72 17.74
N GLN A 124 12.34 10.03 18.48
CA GLN A 124 12.56 10.22 19.91
C GLN A 124 13.73 11.17 20.23
N ASP A 125 14.63 11.36 19.28
CA ASP A 125 15.80 12.22 19.46
C ASP A 125 15.37 13.70 19.45
N GLU A 126 15.57 14.40 20.56
CA GLU A 126 15.09 15.78 20.74
C GLU A 126 15.85 16.79 19.88
N ASP A 127 17.13 16.55 19.56
CA ASP A 127 17.91 17.44 18.71
C ASP A 127 17.42 17.37 17.27
N ILE A 128 17.16 16.16 16.77
CA ILE A 128 16.53 15.95 15.45
C ILE A 128 15.14 16.60 15.41
N ARG A 129 14.32 16.43 16.46
CA ARG A 129 12.98 17.04 16.52
C ARG A 129 13.04 18.56 16.50
N LEU A 130 13.98 19.16 17.23
CA LEU A 130 14.17 20.60 17.26
C LEU A 130 14.60 21.13 15.89
N ALA A 131 15.56 20.44 15.23
CA ALA A 131 16.04 20.82 13.91
C ALA A 131 14.93 20.74 12.85
N LEU A 132 14.17 19.64 12.80
CA LEU A 132 13.05 19.46 11.89
C LEU A 132 11.94 20.49 12.13
N ARG A 133 11.62 20.77 13.40
CA ARG A 133 10.64 21.83 13.75
C ARG A 133 11.12 23.18 13.24
N ALA A 134 12.36 23.56 13.55
CA ALA A 134 12.90 24.86 13.17
C ALA A 134 12.91 25.08 11.65
N ALA A 135 13.14 24.02 10.88
CA ALA A 135 13.14 24.08 9.42
C ALA A 135 11.73 24.21 8.83
N VAL A 136 10.72 23.55 9.41
CA VAL A 136 9.37 23.45 8.81
C VAL A 136 8.35 24.42 9.40
N GLU A 137 8.45 24.77 10.68
CA GLU A 137 7.51 25.69 11.35
C GLU A 137 7.31 27.03 10.61
N PRO A 138 8.35 27.66 9.99
CA PRO A 138 8.18 28.86 9.18
C PRO A 138 7.30 28.68 7.94
N LEU A 139 7.08 27.45 7.46
CA LEU A 139 6.22 27.15 6.31
C LEU A 139 4.75 26.98 6.71
N CYS A 140 4.48 26.79 8.01
CA CYS A 140 3.17 26.46 8.56
C CYS A 140 2.39 27.71 9.02
N GLU A 141 2.54 28.84 8.32
CA GLU A 141 1.83 30.09 8.66
C GLU A 141 0.33 30.05 8.31
N ASP A 142 -0.10 29.14 7.42
CA ASP A 142 -1.52 29.00 7.06
C ASP A 142 -2.31 28.22 8.12
N ASP A 143 -3.23 28.90 8.79
CA ASP A 143 -4.20 28.34 9.74
C ASP A 143 -5.20 27.34 9.12
N ARG A 144 -5.12 27.08 7.81
CA ARG A 144 -5.93 26.07 7.11
C ARG A 144 -5.16 24.79 6.84
N MET A 145 -3.84 24.75 6.96
CA MET A 145 -3.03 23.58 6.59
C MET A 145 -2.37 22.90 7.79
N GLY A 146 -2.56 21.59 7.89
CA GLY A 146 -1.84 20.74 8.84
C GLY A 146 -0.62 20.11 8.20
N VAL A 147 0.47 20.00 8.95
CA VAL A 147 1.69 19.32 8.52
C VAL A 147 2.07 18.23 9.52
N ILE A 148 2.37 17.04 9.02
CA ILE A 148 2.89 15.92 9.80
C ILE A 148 4.23 15.47 9.22
N ILE A 149 5.31 15.64 9.97
CA ILE A 149 6.63 15.13 9.63
C ILE A 149 6.69 13.62 9.91
N ARG A 150 6.99 12.86 8.86
CA ARG A 150 7.04 11.39 8.86
C ARG A 150 8.32 10.90 9.54
N SER A 151 8.33 9.64 9.96
CA SER A 151 9.46 9.01 10.67
C SER A 151 10.76 9.02 9.87
N ILE A 152 10.69 8.84 8.55
CA ILE A 152 11.85 8.79 7.65
C ILE A 152 12.60 10.12 7.57
N ALA A 153 11.96 11.24 7.95
CA ALA A 153 12.60 12.55 8.02
C ALA A 153 13.73 12.62 9.07
N ALA A 154 13.78 11.67 10.02
CA ALA A 154 14.89 11.58 10.98
C ALA A 154 16.23 11.20 10.33
N GLU A 155 16.19 10.67 9.10
CA GLU A 155 17.38 10.23 8.35
C GLU A 155 17.80 11.24 7.27
N ALA A 156 17.08 12.37 7.14
CA ALA A 156 17.28 13.37 6.09
C ALA A 156 17.78 14.70 6.65
N ASP A 157 18.34 15.53 5.76
CA ASP A 157 18.72 16.89 6.11
C ASP A 157 17.45 17.73 6.39
N PRO A 158 17.40 18.53 7.48
CA PRO A 158 16.22 19.35 7.78
C PRO A 158 15.82 20.32 6.67
N LEU A 159 16.76 20.82 5.86
CA LEU A 159 16.46 21.69 4.72
C LEU A 159 15.77 20.91 3.59
N GLU A 160 16.22 19.69 3.29
CA GLU A 160 15.57 18.80 2.32
C GLU A 160 14.12 18.49 2.75
N VAL A 161 13.91 18.26 4.06
CA VAL A 161 12.57 18.06 4.62
C VAL A 161 11.70 19.31 4.46
N ALA A 162 12.27 20.51 4.64
CA ALA A 162 11.55 21.76 4.46
C ALA A 162 11.17 22.01 3.00
N GLU A 163 12.09 21.76 2.06
CA GLU A 163 11.82 21.87 0.61
C GLU A 163 10.70 20.91 0.17
N ASP A 164 10.80 19.62 0.54
CA ASP A 164 9.77 18.60 0.29
C ASP A 164 8.41 18.98 0.93
N THR A 165 8.43 19.60 2.10
CA THR A 165 7.20 20.08 2.76
C THR A 165 6.59 21.27 2.02
N ALA A 166 7.41 22.21 1.54
CA ALA A 166 6.95 23.38 0.81
C ALA A 166 6.25 22.98 -0.49
N GLU A 167 6.83 22.04 -1.24
CA GLU A 167 6.20 21.49 -2.45
C GLU A 167 4.83 20.86 -2.18
N MET A 168 4.68 20.16 -1.06
CA MET A 168 3.38 19.58 -0.67
C MET A 168 2.36 20.63 -0.23
N LEU A 169 2.80 21.70 0.43
CA LEU A 169 1.93 22.84 0.77
C LEU A 169 1.44 23.54 -0.50
N ASP A 170 2.32 23.78 -1.46
CA ASP A 170 1.96 24.38 -2.75
C ASP A 170 0.96 23.52 -3.52
N LEU A 171 1.20 22.21 -3.60
CA LEU A 171 0.25 21.28 -4.20
C LEU A 171 -1.11 21.30 -3.48
N ALA A 172 -1.10 21.31 -2.14
CA ALA A 172 -2.33 21.37 -1.36
C ALA A 172 -3.12 22.66 -1.62
N HIS A 173 -2.45 23.82 -1.63
CA HIS A 173 -3.08 25.10 -1.96
C HIS A 173 -3.64 25.11 -3.38
N ALA A 174 -2.89 24.61 -4.36
CA ALA A 174 -3.33 24.53 -5.74
C ALA A 174 -4.59 23.67 -5.89
N MET A 175 -4.65 22.52 -5.24
CA MET A 175 -5.83 21.66 -5.26
C MET A 175 -7.02 22.30 -4.53
N GLU A 176 -6.79 22.95 -3.39
CA GLU A 176 -7.84 23.65 -2.63
C GLU A 176 -8.48 24.80 -3.41
N ALA A 177 -7.74 25.43 -4.33
CA ALA A 177 -8.27 26.46 -5.22
C ALA A 177 -9.23 25.90 -6.29
N GLU A 178 -9.15 24.61 -6.61
CA GLU A 178 -9.90 23.94 -7.68
C GLU A 178 -11.29 23.40 -7.23
N ARG A 179 -11.81 23.82 -6.07
CA ARG A 179 -13.07 23.30 -5.49
C ARG A 179 -14.32 23.53 -6.33
N THR A 180 -14.29 24.45 -7.29
CA THR A 180 -15.44 24.84 -8.12
C THR A 180 -15.20 24.52 -9.59
N GLY A 181 -16.26 24.35 -10.37
CA GLY A 181 -16.18 24.06 -11.80
C GLY A 181 -16.76 22.70 -12.19
N ALA A 182 -16.63 22.32 -13.45
CA ALA A 182 -17.14 21.06 -13.97
C ALA A 182 -16.26 19.86 -13.54
N PRO A 183 -16.79 18.63 -13.44
CA PRO A 183 -16.00 17.45 -13.10
C PRO A 183 -14.71 17.34 -13.91
N GLN A 184 -13.59 17.13 -13.22
CA GLN A 184 -12.26 17.12 -13.83
C GLN A 184 -11.29 16.27 -13.01
N LEU A 185 -10.34 15.63 -13.68
CA LEU A 185 -9.14 15.04 -13.09
C LEU A 185 -8.14 16.18 -12.83
N LEU A 186 -7.84 16.43 -11.56
CA LEU A 186 -6.99 17.54 -11.13
C LEU A 186 -5.55 17.10 -10.85
N PHE A 187 -5.39 15.88 -10.34
CA PHE A 187 -4.08 15.34 -9.99
C PHE A 187 -4.09 13.83 -10.17
N ASN A 188 -3.09 13.30 -10.88
CA ASN A 188 -2.87 11.86 -10.95
C ASN A 188 -2.20 11.37 -9.68
N GLY A 189 -2.69 10.27 -9.13
CA GLY A 189 -2.02 9.59 -8.03
C GLY A 189 -0.58 9.20 -8.41
N PRO A 190 0.30 9.01 -7.41
CA PRO A 190 1.67 8.61 -7.64
C PRO A 190 1.74 7.25 -8.34
N ASP A 191 2.50 7.17 -9.43
CA ASP A 191 2.84 5.90 -10.09
C ASP A 191 3.73 5.02 -9.21
N ALA A 192 4.05 3.81 -9.71
CA ALA A 192 4.90 2.84 -9.04
C ALA A 192 6.28 3.40 -8.65
N HIS A 193 6.88 4.29 -9.45
CA HIS A 193 8.19 4.88 -9.16
C HIS A 193 8.09 5.91 -8.03
N HIS A 194 7.11 6.81 -8.11
CA HIS A 194 6.83 7.77 -7.04
C HIS A 194 6.45 7.07 -5.74
N MET A 195 5.65 6.00 -5.82
CA MET A 195 5.31 5.15 -4.68
C MET A 195 6.53 4.48 -4.07
N ALA A 196 7.43 3.95 -4.89
CA ALA A 196 8.70 3.38 -4.45
C ALA A 196 9.53 4.42 -3.69
N TRP A 197 9.75 5.60 -4.27
CA TRP A 197 10.50 6.69 -3.64
C TRP A 197 9.88 7.15 -2.32
N ARG A 198 8.54 7.21 -2.26
CA ARG A 198 7.79 7.73 -1.11
C ARG A 198 7.65 6.75 0.04
N GLU A 199 7.51 5.46 -0.27
CA GLU A 199 7.15 4.42 0.71
C GLU A 199 8.32 3.51 1.08
N TRP A 200 9.28 3.29 0.18
CA TRP A 200 10.51 2.57 0.51
C TRP A 200 11.50 3.57 1.11
N GLY A 201 12.28 3.12 2.10
CA GLY A 201 13.12 3.99 2.94
C GLY A 201 14.26 4.67 2.19
N MET A 202 15.43 4.75 2.81
CA MET A 202 16.67 5.14 2.13
C MET A 202 17.39 3.88 1.66
N PRO A 203 17.30 3.50 0.36
CA PRO A 203 18.01 2.33 -0.13
C PRO A 203 19.51 2.59 -0.22
N ASP A 204 20.31 1.51 -0.18
CA ASP A 204 21.76 1.60 -0.39
C ASP A 204 22.08 1.89 -1.86
N ASP A 205 21.24 1.41 -2.78
CA ASP A 205 21.40 1.57 -4.22
C ASP A 205 20.05 1.77 -4.94
N VAL A 206 20.07 2.50 -6.05
CA VAL A 206 18.91 2.73 -6.91
C VAL A 206 19.30 2.46 -8.36
N GLU A 207 18.69 1.44 -8.94
CA GLU A 207 18.85 1.09 -10.35
C GLU A 207 17.69 1.66 -11.17
N THR A 208 18.00 2.31 -12.28
CA THR A 208 17.02 3.03 -13.12
C THR A 208 17.19 2.74 -14.61
N GLU A 209 18.17 1.91 -14.99
CA GLU A 209 18.30 1.45 -16.36
C GLU A 209 17.04 0.68 -16.78
N MET A 210 16.48 1.04 -17.93
CA MET A 210 15.34 0.34 -18.50
C MET A 210 15.72 -1.12 -18.81
N GLY A 211 14.90 -2.07 -18.35
CA GLY A 211 15.19 -3.51 -18.40
C GLY A 211 16.02 -4.02 -17.21
N CYS A 212 16.29 -3.19 -16.19
CA CYS A 212 17.08 -3.62 -15.03
C CYS A 212 16.50 -4.82 -14.27
N PHE A 213 15.20 -5.11 -14.39
CA PHE A 213 14.61 -6.29 -13.75
C PHE A 213 15.21 -7.61 -14.22
N GLU A 214 15.74 -7.68 -15.44
CA GLU A 214 16.41 -8.89 -15.96
C GLU A 214 17.72 -9.17 -15.22
N HIS A 215 18.64 -8.21 -15.21
CA HIS A 215 19.98 -8.43 -14.63
C HIS A 215 19.99 -8.35 -13.10
N THR A 216 19.01 -7.70 -12.48
CA THR A 216 18.82 -7.70 -11.01
C THR A 216 18.13 -8.97 -10.50
N GLY A 217 17.61 -9.82 -11.39
CA GLY A 217 16.90 -11.05 -11.04
C GLY A 217 15.51 -10.82 -10.42
N VAL A 218 14.95 -9.62 -10.57
CA VAL A 218 13.60 -9.30 -10.10
C VAL A 218 12.56 -10.06 -10.89
N LEU A 219 12.65 -10.03 -12.23
CA LEU A 219 11.64 -10.66 -13.09
C LEU A 219 11.60 -12.18 -12.88
N GLU A 220 12.77 -12.83 -12.86
CA GLU A 220 12.91 -14.26 -12.57
C GLU A 220 12.26 -14.65 -11.23
N GLN A 221 12.53 -13.90 -10.16
CA GLN A 221 11.93 -14.15 -8.85
C GLN A 221 10.41 -13.98 -8.87
N MET A 222 9.90 -12.94 -9.52
CA MET A 222 8.47 -12.69 -9.61
C MET A 222 7.77 -13.79 -10.42
N GLU A 223 8.30 -14.15 -11.59
CA GLU A 223 7.79 -15.24 -12.43
C GLU A 223 7.75 -16.58 -11.67
N ALA A 224 8.84 -16.95 -10.99
CA ALA A 224 8.89 -18.16 -10.17
C ALA A 224 7.85 -18.15 -9.05
N ILE A 225 7.66 -16.99 -8.38
CA ILE A 225 6.65 -16.84 -7.33
C ILE A 225 5.23 -17.06 -7.89
N PHE A 226 4.93 -16.59 -9.10
CA PHE A 226 3.62 -16.76 -9.72
C PHE A 226 3.41 -18.17 -10.31
N ALA A 227 4.46 -18.81 -10.81
CA ALA A 227 4.38 -20.13 -11.43
C ALA A 227 4.37 -21.27 -10.41
N ASP A 228 5.33 -21.26 -9.47
CA ASP A 228 5.63 -22.40 -8.59
C ASP A 228 5.22 -22.18 -7.13
N GLY A 229 4.72 -20.99 -6.80
CA GLY A 229 4.48 -20.57 -5.42
C GLY A 229 5.75 -20.04 -4.75
N MET A 230 5.60 -19.54 -3.53
CA MET A 230 6.72 -18.97 -2.78
C MET A 230 7.45 -20.05 -1.99
N ALA A 231 8.70 -20.34 -2.36
CA ALA A 231 9.57 -21.23 -1.61
C ALA A 231 9.79 -20.75 -0.17
N LEU A 232 9.72 -21.68 0.78
CA LEU A 232 9.87 -21.44 2.21
C LEU A 232 11.20 -21.99 2.73
N ALA A 233 11.72 -21.36 3.79
CA ALA A 233 12.84 -21.90 4.53
C ALA A 233 12.51 -23.30 5.06
N GLY A 234 13.35 -24.29 4.74
CA GLY A 234 13.12 -25.69 5.12
C GLY A 234 12.47 -26.55 4.04
N GLY A 235 12.27 -26.03 2.82
CA GLY A 235 11.88 -26.84 1.65
C GLY A 235 10.38 -26.98 1.43
N GLY A 236 9.55 -26.25 2.19
CA GLY A 236 8.12 -26.13 1.93
C GLY A 236 7.81 -25.04 0.88
N THR A 237 6.54 -24.95 0.50
CA THR A 237 6.06 -23.98 -0.49
C THR A 237 4.74 -23.36 -0.02
N LEU A 238 4.59 -22.06 -0.24
CA LEU A 238 3.39 -21.29 0.04
C LEU A 238 2.69 -20.91 -1.27
N PHE A 239 1.45 -21.36 -1.44
CA PHE A 239 0.62 -21.00 -2.58
C PHE A 239 -0.39 -19.94 -2.16
N VAL A 240 -0.60 -18.92 -3.01
CA VAL A 240 -1.52 -17.81 -2.76
C VAL A 240 -2.38 -17.61 -4.00
N GLU A 241 -3.66 -17.95 -3.87
CA GLU A 241 -4.59 -18.05 -4.99
C GLU A 241 -5.80 -17.13 -4.78
N PRO A 242 -5.92 -16.02 -5.52
CA PRO A 242 -7.12 -15.21 -5.50
C PRO A 242 -8.27 -15.94 -6.18
N THR A 243 -9.42 -15.98 -5.50
CA THR A 243 -10.70 -16.43 -6.07
C THR A 243 -11.63 -15.23 -6.28
N ARG A 244 -12.87 -15.47 -6.72
CA ARG A 244 -13.87 -14.42 -6.88
C ARG A 244 -14.22 -13.71 -5.56
N ALA A 245 -14.24 -14.44 -4.45
CA ALA A 245 -14.75 -13.94 -3.17
C ALA A 245 -13.64 -13.67 -2.15
N LEU A 246 -12.63 -14.52 -2.11
CA LEU A 246 -11.55 -14.50 -1.11
C LEU A 246 -10.23 -14.96 -1.71
N VAL A 247 -9.13 -14.76 -0.98
CA VAL A 247 -7.83 -15.34 -1.32
C VAL A 247 -7.63 -16.61 -0.50
N ALA A 248 -7.35 -17.72 -1.17
CA ALA A 248 -6.97 -18.97 -0.53
C ALA A 248 -5.44 -19.05 -0.44
N VAL A 249 -4.94 -19.53 0.69
CA VAL A 249 -3.51 -19.74 0.92
C VAL A 249 -3.30 -21.17 1.38
N ASP A 250 -2.43 -21.90 0.70
CA ASP A 250 -2.08 -23.29 1.01
C ASP A 250 -0.60 -23.42 1.37
N VAL A 251 -0.27 -24.32 2.30
CA VAL A 251 1.08 -24.53 2.82
C VAL A 251 1.49 -25.99 2.67
N ASN A 252 2.43 -26.23 1.76
CA ASN A 252 3.00 -27.56 1.52
C ASN A 252 4.32 -27.74 2.27
N THR A 253 4.47 -28.85 3.00
CA THR A 253 5.66 -29.18 3.83
C THR A 253 6.85 -29.70 3.03
N GLY A 254 6.69 -29.93 1.73
CA GLY A 254 7.72 -30.53 0.88
C GLY A 254 8.05 -31.97 1.31
N ALA A 255 9.31 -32.37 1.14
CA ALA A 255 9.77 -33.73 1.39
C ALA A 255 10.08 -34.05 2.87
N ASP A 256 10.01 -33.07 3.79
CA ASP A 256 10.23 -33.29 5.22
C ASP A 256 9.03 -34.01 5.84
N GLY A 257 9.18 -35.30 6.13
CA GLY A 257 8.16 -36.14 6.78
C GLY A 257 8.28 -36.20 8.31
N SER A 258 9.11 -35.37 8.93
CA SER A 258 9.29 -35.40 10.39
C SER A 258 8.02 -34.96 11.13
N PRO A 259 7.78 -35.43 12.37
CA PRO A 259 6.61 -35.00 13.16
C PRO A 259 6.53 -33.49 13.41
N MET A 260 7.65 -32.76 13.29
CA MET A 260 7.73 -31.31 13.45
C MET A 260 7.66 -30.54 12.13
N ALA A 261 7.65 -31.24 10.98
CA ALA A 261 7.69 -30.63 9.66
C ALA A 261 6.52 -29.65 9.43
N GLY A 262 5.32 -30.02 9.87
CA GLY A 262 4.12 -29.17 9.79
C GLY A 262 4.31 -27.85 10.53
N LEU A 263 4.68 -27.88 11.81
CA LEU A 263 4.90 -26.65 12.60
C LEU A 263 6.04 -25.80 12.05
N LYS A 264 7.16 -26.41 11.67
CA LYS A 264 8.32 -25.70 11.12
C LYS A 264 7.97 -24.99 9.81
N THR A 265 7.28 -25.67 8.92
CA THR A 265 6.81 -25.11 7.65
C THR A 265 5.79 -24.00 7.90
N ASN A 266 4.82 -24.20 8.79
CA ASN A 266 3.82 -23.19 9.13
C ASN A 266 4.46 -21.92 9.69
N ILE A 267 5.50 -22.03 10.52
CA ILE A 267 6.25 -20.87 11.02
C ILE A 267 6.96 -20.14 9.88
N ALA A 268 7.55 -20.87 8.93
CA ALA A 268 8.15 -20.26 7.74
C ALA A 268 7.10 -19.57 6.86
N ALA A 269 5.96 -20.22 6.62
CA ALA A 269 4.81 -19.67 5.90
C ALA A 269 4.28 -18.40 6.57
N ALA A 270 4.07 -18.41 7.89
CA ALA A 270 3.60 -17.24 8.64
C ALA A 270 4.53 -16.03 8.52
N ARG A 271 5.85 -16.26 8.46
CA ARG A 271 6.84 -15.19 8.24
C ARG A 271 6.85 -14.68 6.80
N ALA A 272 6.62 -15.56 5.83
CA ALA A 272 6.63 -15.24 4.41
C ALA A 272 5.31 -14.64 3.91
N LEU A 273 4.19 -14.92 4.57
CA LEU A 273 2.85 -14.58 4.12
C LEU A 273 2.62 -13.07 3.86
N PRO A 274 3.06 -12.14 4.74
CA PRO A 274 2.93 -10.70 4.45
C PRO A 274 3.59 -10.31 3.13
N ARG A 275 4.80 -10.83 2.87
CA ARG A 275 5.54 -10.62 1.62
C ARG A 275 4.81 -11.25 0.44
N ALA A 276 4.33 -12.49 0.56
CA ALA A 276 3.61 -13.19 -0.51
C ALA A 276 2.34 -12.46 -0.95
N LEU A 277 1.60 -11.89 0.01
CA LEU A 277 0.40 -11.09 -0.26
C LEU A 277 0.77 -9.75 -0.91
N ARG A 278 1.80 -9.08 -0.41
CA ARG A 278 2.26 -7.77 -0.89
C ARG A 278 2.79 -7.83 -2.33
N LEU A 279 3.60 -8.84 -2.65
CA LEU A 279 4.13 -9.07 -4.02
C LEU A 279 3.03 -9.36 -5.05
N ARG A 280 1.83 -9.74 -4.62
CA ARG A 280 0.66 -9.96 -5.48
C ARG A 280 -0.36 -8.83 -5.39
N GLY A 281 -0.12 -7.79 -4.61
CA GLY A 281 -1.09 -6.73 -4.35
C GLY A 281 -2.41 -7.22 -3.72
N LEU A 282 -2.39 -8.36 -3.03
CA LEU A 282 -3.61 -9.01 -2.56
C LEU A 282 -4.09 -8.47 -1.20
N GLY A 283 -5.41 -8.31 -1.10
CA GLY A 283 -6.12 -7.90 0.11
C GLY A 283 -7.57 -8.38 0.08
N GLY A 284 -8.35 -8.04 1.10
CA GLY A 284 -9.70 -8.56 1.32
C GLY A 284 -9.73 -9.69 2.34
N GLN A 285 -10.70 -10.60 2.20
CA GLN A 285 -10.80 -11.81 3.01
C GLN A 285 -9.77 -12.82 2.52
N ILE A 286 -8.99 -13.35 3.46
CA ILE A 286 -7.91 -14.29 3.18
C ILE A 286 -8.05 -15.46 4.15
N VAL A 287 -8.01 -16.68 3.63
CA VAL A 287 -8.13 -17.92 4.39
C VAL A 287 -6.86 -18.72 4.18
N VAL A 288 -6.19 -19.09 5.28
CA VAL A 288 -4.95 -19.86 5.27
C VAL A 288 -5.22 -21.28 5.75
N ASP A 289 -4.98 -22.24 4.87
CA ASP A 289 -4.91 -23.66 5.19
C ASP A 289 -3.45 -24.01 5.53
N PHE A 290 -3.19 -24.13 6.83
CA PHE A 290 -1.86 -24.48 7.32
C PHE A 290 -1.67 -26.00 7.30
N ALA A 291 -0.44 -26.44 7.07
CA ALA A 291 -0.09 -27.85 7.14
C ALA A 291 -0.51 -28.48 8.48
N PRO A 292 -0.86 -29.78 8.52
CA PRO A 292 -1.31 -30.45 9.74
C PRO A 292 -0.37 -30.23 10.92
N MET A 293 -0.91 -29.76 12.04
CA MET A 293 -0.18 -29.52 13.30
C MET A 293 -1.07 -29.73 14.52
N ALA A 294 -0.45 -29.92 15.70
CA ALA A 294 -1.21 -30.11 16.93
C ALA A 294 -1.89 -28.80 17.37
N LYS A 295 -3.11 -28.89 17.92
CA LYS A 295 -3.87 -27.72 18.39
C LYS A 295 -3.11 -26.85 19.39
N LYS A 296 -2.25 -27.45 20.23
CA LYS A 296 -1.41 -26.72 21.20
C LYS A 296 -0.40 -25.78 20.54
N ASP A 297 0.02 -26.06 19.31
CA ASP A 297 1.05 -25.29 18.60
C ASP A 297 0.46 -24.05 17.91
N ARG A 298 -0.87 -23.98 17.76
CA ARG A 298 -1.58 -22.84 17.17
C ARG A 298 -1.23 -21.51 17.84
N LYS A 299 -1.11 -21.50 19.17
CA LYS A 299 -0.75 -20.31 19.94
C LYS A 299 0.64 -19.77 19.56
N GLN A 300 1.60 -20.64 19.31
CA GLN A 300 2.93 -20.24 18.85
C GLN A 300 2.86 -19.67 17.44
N LEU A 301 2.09 -20.31 16.55
CA LEU A 301 1.93 -19.83 15.17
C LEU A 301 1.25 -18.44 15.12
N GLU A 302 0.23 -18.21 15.94
CA GLU A 302 -0.43 -16.90 16.07
C GLU A 302 0.52 -15.79 16.53
N GLN A 303 1.43 -16.09 17.47
CA GLN A 303 2.46 -15.15 17.90
C GLN A 303 3.40 -14.78 16.74
N VAL A 304 3.79 -15.77 15.92
CA VAL A 304 4.63 -15.55 14.74
C VAL A 304 3.87 -14.73 13.69
N LEU A 305 2.61 -15.06 13.40
CA LEU A 305 1.77 -14.29 12.48
C LEU A 305 1.63 -12.83 12.93
N THR A 306 1.30 -12.62 14.21
CA THR A 306 1.17 -11.28 14.79
C THR A 306 2.46 -10.48 14.63
N ALA A 307 3.61 -11.09 14.95
CA ALA A 307 4.91 -10.44 14.82
C ALA A 307 5.27 -10.13 13.35
N ALA A 308 4.92 -11.03 12.42
CA ALA A 308 5.17 -10.85 10.99
C ALA A 308 4.32 -9.72 10.40
N PHE A 309 3.01 -9.72 10.63
CA PHE A 309 2.09 -8.69 10.12
C PHE A 309 2.25 -7.33 10.81
N LYS A 310 2.75 -7.28 12.05
CA LYS A 310 3.06 -6.00 12.72
C LYS A 310 4.12 -5.18 11.97
N LYS A 311 5.01 -5.83 11.21
CA LYS A 311 6.06 -5.18 10.41
C LYS A 311 5.60 -4.85 8.99
N ASP A 312 4.41 -5.30 8.61
CA ASP A 312 3.89 -5.08 7.26
C ASP A 312 3.29 -3.68 7.13
N THR A 313 3.38 -3.12 5.93
CA THR A 313 2.90 -1.75 5.65
C THR A 313 1.40 -1.68 5.48
N THR A 314 0.77 -2.78 5.04
CA THR A 314 -0.69 -2.84 4.86
C THR A 314 -1.39 -3.41 6.08
N GLU A 315 -2.33 -2.62 6.61
CA GLU A 315 -3.14 -3.00 7.76
C GLU A 315 -3.86 -4.34 7.52
N THR A 316 -3.66 -5.27 8.46
CA THR A 316 -4.22 -6.62 8.43
C THR A 316 -4.79 -6.97 9.81
N ASN A 317 -6.07 -7.28 9.86
CA ASN A 317 -6.72 -7.81 11.04
C ASN A 317 -6.64 -9.34 11.04
N LEU A 318 -5.99 -9.91 12.06
CA LEU A 318 -5.92 -11.36 12.25
C LEU A 318 -7.19 -11.80 12.99
N VAL A 319 -8.09 -12.50 12.30
CA VAL A 319 -9.43 -12.82 12.81
C VAL A 319 -9.37 -14.04 13.74
N GLY A 320 -8.70 -15.11 13.31
CA GLY A 320 -8.49 -16.30 14.13
C GLY A 320 -8.79 -17.62 13.41
N TRP A 321 -8.82 -18.70 14.19
CA TRP A 321 -9.07 -20.04 13.67
C TRP A 321 -10.56 -20.32 13.45
N THR A 322 -10.87 -20.96 12.33
CA THR A 322 -12.19 -21.53 12.07
C THR A 322 -12.33 -22.90 12.75
N THR A 323 -13.57 -23.38 12.84
CA THR A 323 -13.87 -24.74 13.32
C THR A 323 -13.27 -25.83 12.42
N MET A 324 -13.11 -25.55 11.12
CA MET A 324 -12.46 -26.47 10.17
C MET A 324 -10.94 -26.49 10.30
N GLY A 325 -10.35 -25.52 11.00
CA GLY A 325 -8.91 -25.47 11.26
C GLY A 325 -8.13 -24.56 10.34
N ASN A 326 -8.79 -23.73 9.54
CA ASN A 326 -8.16 -22.66 8.76
C ASN A 326 -7.93 -21.43 9.63
N PHE A 327 -7.03 -20.54 9.21
CA PHE A 327 -6.84 -19.24 9.85
C PHE A 327 -7.36 -18.11 8.95
N GLU A 328 -8.20 -17.24 9.50
CA GLU A 328 -8.79 -16.13 8.76
C GLU A 328 -8.10 -14.81 9.08
N LEU A 329 -7.91 -14.00 8.04
CA LEU A 329 -7.41 -12.63 8.15
C LEU A 329 -8.13 -11.71 7.17
N GLN A 330 -8.31 -10.45 7.58
CA GLN A 330 -8.92 -9.40 6.78
C GLN A 330 -7.87 -8.32 6.52
N ARG A 331 -7.45 -8.19 5.27
CA ARG A 331 -6.42 -7.23 4.84
C ARG A 331 -7.04 -6.09 4.05
N LYS A 332 -6.53 -4.87 4.21
CA LYS A 332 -7.01 -3.70 3.46
C LYS A 332 -6.64 -3.83 1.96
N ARG A 333 -7.52 -3.36 1.07
CA ARG A 333 -7.30 -3.34 -0.38
C ARG A 333 -6.69 -2.00 -0.80
N GLU A 334 -5.37 -1.89 -0.69
CA GLU A 334 -4.63 -0.66 -1.02
C GLU A 334 -3.98 -0.69 -2.41
N ARG A 335 -3.81 -1.89 -2.98
CA ARG A 335 -3.14 -2.11 -4.27
C ARG A 335 -4.04 -2.87 -5.23
N ALA A 336 -3.78 -2.72 -6.53
CA ALA A 336 -4.37 -3.60 -7.53
C ALA A 336 -3.77 -5.02 -7.39
N PRO A 337 -4.60 -6.08 -7.44
CA PRO A 337 -4.10 -7.44 -7.55
C PRO A 337 -3.23 -7.62 -8.80
N LEU A 338 -2.15 -8.37 -8.65
CA LEU A 338 -1.25 -8.74 -9.74
C LEU A 338 -1.43 -10.22 -10.08
N PHE A 339 -1.35 -10.53 -11.36
CA PHE A 339 -1.45 -11.87 -11.90
C PHE A 339 -0.25 -12.20 -12.79
N ALA A 340 -0.03 -13.48 -13.10
CA ALA A 340 1.11 -13.90 -13.93
C ALA A 340 1.16 -13.19 -15.30
N HIS A 341 0.01 -12.92 -15.93
CA HIS A 341 -0.07 -12.24 -17.22
C HIS A 341 0.28 -10.74 -17.14
N ASP A 342 0.38 -10.16 -15.94
CA ASP A 342 0.85 -8.78 -15.77
C ASP A 342 2.37 -8.67 -15.98
N LEU A 343 3.11 -9.76 -15.78
CA LEU A 343 4.58 -9.81 -15.88
C LEU A 343 5.07 -10.15 -17.29
N ALA A 344 4.33 -11.00 -18.01
CA ALA A 344 4.70 -11.55 -19.32
C ALA A 344 4.21 -10.69 -20.47
#